data_AF-I3CBT6-F1
#
_entry.id   AF-I3CBT6-F1
#
_cell.length_a   1.000
_cell.length_b   1.000
_cell.length_c   1.000
_cell.angle_alpha   90.00
_cell.angle_beta   90.00
_cell.angle_gamma   90.00
#
_symmetry.space_group_name_H-M   'P 1'
#
loop_
_entity.id
_entity.type
_entity.pdbx_description
1 polymer ?
#
loop_
_entity_poly.entity_id
_entity_poly.type
_entity_poly.pdbx_seq_one_letter_code
_entity_poly.pdbx_strand_id
1 'polypeptide(L)'
;MTQKNYKYTSMRRLSQRLRDDLEGGKQKFILLYAYNRTGKTRLSMDFKNTFQQADTLYFNAFTEDLFYWDNDIENNTEPKLKMNSESKFISGLEGLSLDGRINHYLERYTNFDFKIDYTQWQITFHTKEGQQNIKISRGEENIFILCLFMVICDMVIDGDDAYQWVKYIYIDDPISSLDDNNVIAVASDLAKILRKGAEKERVNAVISSHHTLFFNIICNELKKNRHKKYFLQYSNNQYLLQDTAETPFLYHISILNEIKEAVASGKLYTYHFNMLRSILEKTAIFFGYNDFSSCIDGLDESLHARALNLLSHGKYSIYEPKEMVEDNKKLFRQILERFEERYKFNTDNFPK
;
A
#
# COMPACT_ATOMS: atom_id res chain seq x y z
N MET A 1 -26.45 -5.00 6.69
CA MET A 1 -25.65 -5.83 7.62
C MET A 1 -25.01 -4.93 8.66
N THR A 2 -25.17 -5.21 9.95
CA THR A 2 -24.61 -4.41 11.05
C THR A 2 -23.09 -4.55 11.08
N GLN A 3 -22.38 -3.44 10.83
CA GLN A 3 -20.91 -3.39 10.96
C GLN A 3 -20.52 -3.68 12.42
N LYS A 4 -19.64 -4.67 12.63
CA LYS A 4 -19.16 -5.02 13.97
C LYS A 4 -18.07 -4.04 14.37
N ASN A 5 -18.31 -3.33 15.46
CA ASN A 5 -17.38 -2.38 16.05
C ASN A 5 -16.74 -2.99 17.30
N TYR A 6 -15.41 -3.02 17.34
CA TYR A 6 -14.65 -3.48 18.50
C TYR A 6 -13.93 -2.29 19.13
N LYS A 7 -14.04 -2.16 20.45
CA LYS A 7 -13.38 -1.10 21.22
C LYS A 7 -12.25 -1.69 22.04
N TYR A 8 -11.07 -1.09 21.95
CA TYR A 8 -9.90 -1.49 22.71
C TYR A 8 -9.29 -0.28 23.42
N THR A 9 -9.06 -0.39 24.71
CA THR A 9 -8.32 0.59 25.51
C THR A 9 -6.81 0.33 25.51
N SER A 10 -6.37 -0.78 24.89
CA SER A 10 -5.00 -1.26 24.93
C SER A 10 -4.56 -1.68 23.53
N MET A 11 -3.40 -1.18 23.10
CA MET A 11 -2.75 -1.59 21.85
C MET A 11 -2.53 -3.10 21.81
N ARG A 12 -2.09 -3.70 22.92
CA ARG A 12 -1.88 -5.14 23.04
C ARG A 12 -3.12 -5.97 22.69
N ARG A 13 -4.29 -5.54 23.16
CA ARG A 13 -5.55 -6.24 22.83
C ARG A 13 -5.92 -6.07 21.36
N LEU A 14 -5.62 -4.91 20.77
CA LEU A 14 -5.81 -4.67 19.35
C LEU A 14 -4.88 -5.57 18.51
N SER A 15 -3.59 -5.62 18.84
CA SER A 15 -2.61 -6.51 18.19
C SER A 15 -2.99 -7.98 18.30
N GLN A 16 -3.41 -8.42 19.50
CA GLN A 16 -3.88 -9.77 19.73
C GLN A 16 -5.11 -10.09 18.89
N ARG A 17 -6.04 -9.14 18.75
CA ARG A 17 -7.19 -9.32 17.86
C ARG A 17 -6.75 -9.57 16.41
N LEU A 18 -5.76 -8.82 15.91
CA LEU A 18 -5.26 -9.03 14.55
C LEU A 18 -4.63 -10.42 14.40
N ARG A 19 -3.87 -10.89 15.40
CA ARG A 19 -3.32 -12.25 15.44
C ARG A 19 -4.43 -13.31 15.42
N ASP A 20 -5.45 -13.15 16.26
CA ASP A 20 -6.59 -14.07 16.34
C ASP A 20 -7.33 -14.18 15.01
N ASP A 21 -7.50 -13.06 14.28
CA ASP A 21 -8.13 -13.07 12.96
C ASP A 21 -7.27 -13.80 11.92
N LEU A 22 -5.93 -13.70 11.98
CA LEU A 22 -5.02 -14.45 11.09
C LEU A 22 -4.99 -15.96 11.40
N GLU A 23 -4.83 -16.32 12.69
CA GLU A 23 -4.70 -17.71 13.13
C GLU A 23 -6.06 -18.40 13.25
N GLY A 24 -6.87 -17.97 14.22
CA GLY A 24 -8.17 -18.57 14.53
C GLY A 24 -9.22 -18.26 13.46
N GLY A 25 -9.20 -17.05 12.90
CA GLY A 25 -10.06 -16.63 11.79
C GLY A 25 -9.61 -17.17 10.42
N LYS A 26 -8.45 -17.83 10.34
CA LYS A 26 -7.83 -18.38 9.12
C LYS A 26 -7.70 -17.37 7.98
N GLN A 27 -7.61 -16.09 8.30
CA GLN A 27 -7.40 -15.04 7.31
C GLN A 27 -5.94 -15.06 6.87
N LYS A 28 -5.69 -14.89 5.57
CA LYS A 28 -4.35 -14.69 5.03
C LYS A 28 -3.91 -13.24 5.18
N PHE A 29 -4.86 -12.31 5.03
CA PHE A 29 -4.58 -10.88 5.05
C PHE A 29 -5.50 -10.12 5.99
N ILE A 30 -4.92 -9.13 6.67
CA ILE A 30 -5.64 -8.05 7.33
C ILE A 30 -5.28 -6.75 6.64
N LEU A 31 -6.28 -6.06 6.11
CA LEU A 31 -6.13 -4.78 5.43
C LEU A 31 -6.72 -3.69 6.34
N LEU A 32 -5.86 -2.82 6.87
CA LEU A 32 -6.21 -1.84 7.89
C LEU A 32 -6.07 -0.42 7.35
N TYR A 33 -7.20 0.22 7.01
CA TYR A 33 -7.18 1.64 6.68
C TYR A 33 -7.19 2.46 7.98
N ALA A 34 -6.25 3.38 8.14
CA ALA A 34 -6.26 4.30 9.28
C ALA A 34 -5.55 5.61 8.94
N TYR A 35 -6.16 6.73 9.32
CA TYR A 35 -5.58 8.05 9.14
C TYR A 35 -4.25 8.22 9.89
N ASN A 36 -3.52 9.28 9.55
CA ASN A 36 -2.31 9.66 10.27
C ASN A 36 -2.60 9.88 11.77
N ARG A 37 -1.58 9.64 12.60
CA ARG A 37 -1.64 9.79 14.08
C ARG A 37 -2.61 8.83 14.81
N THR A 38 -3.11 7.79 14.14
CA THR A 38 -3.91 6.71 14.79
C THR A 38 -3.05 5.67 15.52
N GLY A 39 -1.72 5.73 15.39
CA GLY A 39 -0.79 4.82 16.06
C GLY A 39 -0.45 3.55 15.28
N LYS A 40 -0.61 3.54 13.95
CA LYS A 40 -0.30 2.37 13.09
C LYS A 40 1.12 1.82 13.27
N THR A 41 2.13 2.70 13.35
CA THR A 41 3.53 2.28 13.56
C THR A 41 3.75 1.69 14.96
N ARG A 42 3.02 2.19 15.97
CA ARG A 42 3.04 1.57 17.30
C ARG A 42 2.33 0.21 17.28
N LEU A 43 1.25 0.07 16.51
CA LEU A 43 0.54 -1.19 16.33
C LEU A 43 1.39 -2.25 15.63
N SER A 44 2.17 -1.89 14.59
CA SER A 44 3.08 -2.85 13.92
C SER A 44 4.17 -3.36 14.87
N MET A 45 4.75 -2.47 15.68
CA MET A 45 5.74 -2.87 16.69
C MET A 45 5.14 -3.67 17.84
N ASP A 46 3.93 -3.32 18.29
CA ASP A 46 3.23 -4.08 19.32
C ASP A 46 2.81 -5.46 18.81
N PHE A 47 2.37 -5.57 17.55
CA PHE A 47 2.08 -6.83 16.87
C PHE A 47 3.32 -7.74 16.80
N LYS A 48 4.48 -7.19 16.43
CA LYS A 48 5.76 -7.91 16.47
C LYS A 48 6.08 -8.40 17.88
N ASN A 49 5.85 -7.57 18.89
CA ASN A 49 6.22 -7.83 20.29
C ASN A 49 5.13 -8.55 21.11
N THR A 50 3.99 -8.89 20.51
CA THR A 50 2.83 -9.46 21.24
C THR A 50 3.19 -10.79 21.92
N PHE A 51 4.17 -11.53 21.38
CA PHE A 51 4.66 -12.79 21.91
C PHE A 51 6.17 -12.77 22.13
N GLN A 52 6.68 -13.68 22.97
CA GLN A 52 8.09 -13.72 23.40
C GLN A 52 9.07 -14.02 22.24
N GLN A 53 8.61 -14.63 21.15
CA GLN A 53 9.42 -14.90 19.96
C GLN A 53 9.11 -13.88 18.87
N ALA A 54 10.17 -13.22 18.37
CA ALA A 54 10.08 -12.37 17.18
C ALA A 54 9.82 -13.27 15.96
N ASP A 55 8.58 -13.29 15.49
CA ASP A 55 8.08 -14.12 14.38
C ASP A 55 7.54 -13.28 13.21
N THR A 56 7.71 -11.97 13.29
CA THR A 56 7.14 -10.99 12.36
C THR A 56 8.23 -10.20 11.66
N LEU A 57 8.27 -10.31 10.34
CA LEU A 57 8.98 -9.38 9.46
C LEU A 57 8.12 -8.13 9.30
N TYR A 58 8.71 -6.93 9.36
CA TYR A 58 7.94 -5.70 9.25
C TYR A 58 8.59 -4.63 8.39
N PHE A 59 7.77 -3.80 7.76
CA PHE A 59 8.16 -2.56 7.09
C PHE A 59 7.41 -1.40 7.75
N ASN A 60 8.15 -0.46 8.32
CA ASN A 60 7.65 0.76 8.94
C ASN A 60 8.82 1.75 9.15
N ALA A 61 8.58 2.87 9.82
CA ALA A 61 9.64 3.85 10.14
C ALA A 61 10.88 3.23 10.85
N PHE A 62 10.71 2.25 11.73
CA PHE A 62 11.86 1.58 12.37
C PHE A 62 12.68 0.73 11.40
N THR A 63 12.11 0.33 10.26
CA THR A 63 12.83 -0.35 9.17
C THR A 63 13.63 0.66 8.37
N GLU A 64 13.06 1.83 8.10
CA GLU A 64 13.79 2.95 7.47
C GLU A 64 14.96 3.40 8.33
N ASP A 65 14.79 3.47 9.65
CA ASP A 65 15.85 3.85 10.61
C ASP A 65 17.02 2.85 10.68
N LEU A 66 16.91 1.68 10.03
CA LEU A 66 18.07 0.78 9.85
C LEU A 66 19.06 1.32 8.82
N PHE A 67 18.69 2.36 8.09
CA PHE A 67 19.47 2.99 7.04
C PHE A 67 19.79 4.43 7.44
N TYR A 68 21.05 4.81 7.34
CA TYR A 68 21.47 6.16 7.66
C TYR A 68 22.60 6.61 6.75
N TRP A 69 22.57 7.88 6.39
CA TRP A 69 23.62 8.45 5.55
C TRP A 69 24.86 8.77 6.38
N ASP A 70 26.01 8.30 5.92
CA ASP A 70 27.30 8.82 6.32
C ASP A 70 27.62 10.01 5.41
N ASN A 71 27.27 11.22 5.87
CA ASN A 71 27.49 12.47 5.15
C ASN A 71 28.67 13.23 5.78
N ASP A 72 29.84 12.62 5.96
CA ASP A 72 31.00 13.30 6.53
C ASP A 72 31.51 14.42 5.59
N ILE A 73 30.81 15.57 5.68
CA ILE A 73 31.00 16.79 4.89
C ILE A 73 32.37 17.41 5.22
N GLU A 74 32.87 17.23 6.44
CA GLU A 74 34.15 17.80 6.87
C GLU A 74 35.34 17.13 6.17
N ASN A 75 35.23 15.83 5.86
CA ASN A 75 36.28 15.06 5.20
C ASN A 75 36.06 14.84 3.69
N ASN A 76 35.04 15.49 3.10
CA ASN A 76 34.71 15.38 1.67
C ASN A 76 34.54 13.93 1.20
N THR A 77 34.04 13.04 2.08
CA THR A 77 33.79 11.65 1.72
C THR A 77 32.57 11.55 0.83
N GLU A 78 32.66 10.70 -0.19
CA GLU A 78 31.55 10.39 -1.08
C GLU A 78 30.31 9.95 -0.29
N PRO A 79 29.09 10.40 -0.65
CA PRO A 79 27.88 10.10 0.12
C PRO A 79 27.56 8.61 0.03
N LYS A 80 27.41 7.96 1.20
CA LYS A 80 27.09 6.54 1.32
C LYS A 80 25.93 6.31 2.27
N LEU A 81 25.03 5.41 1.89
CA LEU A 81 23.97 4.94 2.78
C LEU A 81 24.48 3.70 3.51
N LYS A 82 24.52 3.73 4.84
CA LYS A 82 24.92 2.61 5.69
C LYS A 82 23.70 1.83 6.13
N MET A 83 23.87 0.51 6.27
CA MET A 83 22.86 -0.40 6.79
C MET A 83 23.29 -0.91 8.16
N ASN A 84 22.36 -0.99 9.10
CA ASN A 84 22.61 -1.60 10.40
C ASN A 84 22.64 -3.14 10.29
N SER A 85 23.85 -3.69 10.22
CA SER A 85 24.11 -5.13 10.08
C SER A 85 23.78 -5.95 11.33
N GLU A 86 23.65 -5.33 12.50
CA GLU A 86 23.27 -6.01 13.74
C GLU A 86 21.77 -6.38 13.78
N SER A 87 20.98 -5.82 12.85
CA SER A 87 19.56 -6.15 12.74
C SER A 87 19.37 -7.55 12.15
N LYS A 88 18.49 -8.35 12.77
CA LYS A 88 18.03 -9.64 12.21
C LYS A 88 17.42 -9.52 10.81
N PHE A 89 17.00 -8.31 10.44
CA PHE A 89 16.51 -7.99 9.11
C PHE A 89 17.62 -8.11 8.06
N ILE A 90 18.83 -7.67 8.40
CA ILE A 90 20.00 -7.54 7.53
C ILE A 90 20.95 -8.72 7.65
N SER A 91 21.06 -9.35 8.83
CA SER A 91 21.96 -10.48 9.04
C SER A 91 21.70 -11.68 8.12
N GLY A 92 20.46 -11.84 7.62
CA GLY A 92 20.11 -12.88 6.66
C GLY A 92 20.57 -12.62 5.22
N LEU A 93 21.14 -11.45 4.95
CA LEU A 93 21.62 -11.05 3.62
C LEU A 93 23.11 -11.35 3.42
N GLU A 94 23.83 -11.73 4.48
CA GLU A 94 25.26 -11.98 4.44
C GLU A 94 25.59 -13.16 3.50
N GLY A 95 26.53 -12.94 2.56
CA GLY A 95 26.91 -13.94 1.57
C GLY A 95 25.96 -14.10 0.38
N LEU A 96 24.88 -13.31 0.30
CA LEU A 96 23.95 -13.33 -0.84
C LEU A 96 24.19 -12.14 -1.78
N SER A 97 24.28 -12.43 -3.08
CA SER A 97 24.28 -11.40 -4.12
C SER A 97 22.83 -10.99 -4.43
N LEU A 98 22.34 -9.95 -3.75
CA LEU A 98 20.95 -9.48 -3.89
C LEU A 98 20.77 -8.42 -4.97
N ASP A 99 21.85 -7.89 -5.52
CA ASP A 99 21.86 -6.76 -6.46
C ASP A 99 20.89 -6.98 -7.62
N GLY A 100 20.96 -8.14 -8.29
CA GLY A 100 20.04 -8.48 -9.39
C GLY A 100 18.58 -8.58 -8.96
N ARG A 101 18.29 -9.05 -7.74
CA ARG A 101 16.92 -9.16 -7.21
C ARG A 101 16.35 -7.80 -6.83
N ILE A 102 17.16 -6.95 -6.20
CA ILE A 102 16.75 -5.58 -5.85
C ILE A 102 16.55 -4.78 -7.13
N ASN A 103 17.45 -4.91 -8.11
CA ASN A 103 17.37 -4.17 -9.37
C ASN A 103 16.11 -4.52 -10.18
N HIS A 104 15.66 -5.78 -10.14
CA HIS A 104 14.40 -6.20 -10.75
C HIS A 104 13.20 -5.37 -10.28
N TYR A 105 13.20 -4.94 -9.01
CA TYR A 105 12.18 -4.05 -8.49
C TYR A 105 12.51 -2.58 -8.79
N LEU A 106 13.72 -2.15 -8.44
CA LEU A 106 14.14 -0.76 -8.40
C LEU A 106 14.06 -0.05 -9.77
N GLU A 107 14.48 -0.73 -10.84
CA GLU A 107 14.56 -0.14 -12.19
C GLU A 107 13.20 0.33 -12.74
N ARG A 108 12.10 -0.16 -12.14
CA ARG A 108 10.73 0.15 -12.53
C ARG A 108 10.19 1.41 -11.84
N TYR A 109 10.84 1.86 -10.77
CA TYR A 109 10.37 2.97 -9.94
C TYR A 109 11.33 4.17 -9.94
N THR A 110 12.60 3.94 -10.26
CA THR A 110 13.66 4.95 -10.16
C THR A 110 14.56 4.99 -11.39
N ASN A 111 15.33 6.06 -11.52
CA ASN A 111 16.27 6.28 -12.61
C ASN A 111 17.73 6.33 -12.12
N PHE A 112 18.07 5.51 -11.13
CA PHE A 112 19.42 5.34 -10.62
C PHE A 112 19.72 3.86 -10.42
N ASP A 113 21.01 3.54 -10.41
CA ASP A 113 21.54 2.22 -10.09
C ASP A 113 22.31 2.30 -8.77
N PHE A 114 22.63 1.13 -8.20
CA PHE A 114 23.28 1.04 -6.90
C PHE A 114 24.35 -0.06 -6.89
N LYS A 115 25.18 -0.02 -5.85
CA LYS A 115 26.13 -1.09 -5.52
C LYS A 115 26.15 -1.29 -4.02
N ILE A 116 26.09 -2.54 -3.57
CA ILE A 116 26.19 -2.90 -2.16
C ILE A 116 27.58 -3.46 -1.86
N ASP A 117 28.26 -2.87 -0.90
CA ASP A 117 29.42 -3.47 -0.23
C ASP A 117 28.90 -4.25 0.98
N TYR A 118 28.75 -5.57 0.83
CA TYR A 118 28.29 -6.47 1.89
C TYR A 118 29.30 -6.66 3.04
N THR A 119 30.56 -6.25 2.86
CA THR A 119 31.57 -6.31 3.91
C THR A 119 31.43 -5.10 4.84
N GLN A 120 31.24 -3.92 4.25
CA GLN A 120 31.09 -2.67 5.00
C GLN A 120 29.65 -2.27 5.28
N TRP A 121 28.68 -3.01 4.71
CA TRP A 121 27.26 -2.70 4.74
C TRP A 121 26.96 -1.27 4.27
N GLN A 122 27.62 -0.89 3.17
CA GLN A 122 27.51 0.42 2.54
C GLN A 122 26.88 0.29 1.16
N ILE A 123 26.04 1.26 0.81
CA ILE A 123 25.39 1.36 -0.49
C ILE A 123 25.85 2.67 -1.13
N THR A 124 26.30 2.57 -2.37
CA THR A 124 26.56 3.72 -3.24
C THR A 124 25.56 3.74 -4.38
N PHE A 125 25.17 4.94 -4.82
CA PHE A 125 24.23 5.15 -5.90
C PHE A 125 24.91 5.85 -7.07
N HIS A 126 24.45 5.58 -8.28
CA HIS A 126 24.95 6.20 -9.50
C HIS A 126 23.82 6.43 -10.50
N THR A 127 23.96 7.45 -11.35
CA THR A 127 23.01 7.66 -12.44
C THR A 127 23.27 6.66 -13.55
N LYS A 128 22.23 6.35 -14.33
CA LYS A 128 22.36 5.52 -15.55
C LYS A 128 23.25 6.18 -16.62
N GLU A 129 23.47 7.48 -16.50
CA GLU A 129 24.37 8.28 -17.35
C GLU A 129 25.84 8.22 -16.89
N GLY A 130 26.13 7.54 -15.77
CA GLY A 130 27.49 7.24 -15.32
C GLY A 130 28.01 8.12 -14.18
N GLN A 131 27.22 9.07 -13.66
CA GLN A 131 27.62 9.86 -12.50
C GLN A 131 27.65 8.97 -11.25
N GLN A 132 28.84 8.80 -10.67
CA GLN A 132 29.05 7.94 -9.49
C GLN A 132 28.78 8.70 -8.19
N ASN A 133 28.49 7.93 -7.14
CA ASN A 133 28.42 8.38 -5.75
C ASN A 133 27.49 9.59 -5.54
N ILE A 134 26.26 9.47 -6.06
CA ILE A 134 25.23 10.50 -5.91
C ILE A 134 24.48 10.34 -4.58
N LYS A 135 24.02 11.46 -4.04
CA LYS A 135 23.02 11.46 -2.97
C LYS A 135 21.63 11.44 -3.60
N ILE A 136 20.88 10.37 -3.38
CA ILE A 136 19.49 10.24 -3.82
C ILE A 136 18.55 11.00 -2.86
N SER A 137 17.36 11.34 -3.34
CA SER A 137 16.33 11.99 -2.53
C SER A 137 15.80 11.05 -1.44
N ARG A 138 15.11 11.61 -0.42
CA ARG A 138 14.49 10.79 0.63
C ARG A 138 13.40 9.86 0.09
N GLY A 139 12.66 10.30 -0.93
CA GLY A 139 11.66 9.45 -1.59
C GLY A 139 12.32 8.25 -2.28
N GLU A 140 13.39 8.49 -3.03
CA GLU A 140 14.19 7.45 -3.69
C GLU A 140 14.86 6.48 -2.70
N GLU A 141 15.36 7.00 -1.57
CA GLU A 141 15.88 6.19 -0.46
C GLU A 141 14.79 5.24 0.07
N ASN A 142 13.58 5.76 0.32
CA ASN A 142 12.47 4.96 0.80
C ASN A 142 12.04 3.88 -0.23
N ILE A 143 12.05 4.20 -1.53
CA ILE A 143 11.80 3.21 -2.60
C ILE A 143 12.87 2.11 -2.57
N PHE A 144 14.14 2.47 -2.42
CA PHE A 144 15.23 1.50 -2.36
C PHE A 144 15.05 0.54 -1.16
N ILE A 145 14.79 1.09 0.03
CA ILE A 145 14.56 0.29 1.25
C ILE A 145 13.34 -0.62 1.07
N LEU A 146 12.29 -0.15 0.41
CA LEU A 146 11.12 -0.95 0.08
C LEU A 146 11.43 -2.07 -0.92
N CYS A 147 12.24 -1.81 -1.95
CA CYS A 147 12.68 -2.84 -2.89
C CYS A 147 13.48 -3.93 -2.19
N LEU A 148 14.40 -3.55 -1.29
CA LEU A 148 15.14 -4.50 -0.46
C LEU A 148 14.20 -5.31 0.44
N PHE A 149 13.21 -4.67 1.07
CA PHE A 149 12.19 -5.36 1.86
C PHE A 149 11.38 -6.36 1.04
N MET A 150 10.99 -6.01 -0.19
CA MET A 150 10.30 -6.91 -1.11
C MET A 150 11.15 -8.14 -1.47
N VAL A 151 12.45 -7.96 -1.69
CA VAL A 151 13.38 -9.09 -1.91
C VAL A 151 13.44 -10.01 -0.69
N ILE A 152 13.46 -9.46 0.52
CA ILE A 152 13.41 -10.26 1.76
C ILE A 152 12.08 -11.01 1.87
N CYS A 153 10.96 -10.39 1.48
CA CYS A 153 9.67 -11.07 1.44
C CYS A 153 9.68 -12.25 0.46
N ASP A 154 10.27 -12.09 -0.72
CA ASP A 154 10.46 -13.19 -1.66
C ASP A 154 11.28 -14.33 -1.05
N MET A 155 12.38 -14.01 -0.35
CA MET A 155 13.20 -15.02 0.35
C MET A 155 12.43 -15.77 1.44
N VAL A 156 11.65 -15.06 2.25
CA VAL A 156 10.75 -15.67 3.24
C VAL A 156 9.79 -16.65 2.57
N ILE A 157 9.16 -16.21 1.48
CA ILE A 157 8.14 -16.96 0.75
C ILE A 157 8.74 -18.19 0.03
N ASP A 158 9.98 -18.06 -0.45
CA ASP A 158 10.72 -19.14 -1.08
C ASP A 158 11.36 -20.10 -0.06
N GLY A 159 11.26 -19.80 1.24
CA GLY A 159 11.66 -20.69 2.31
C GLY A 159 13.16 -20.66 2.59
N ASP A 160 13.80 -19.50 2.41
CA ASP A 160 15.20 -19.31 2.75
C ASP A 160 15.46 -19.56 4.24
N ASP A 161 16.55 -20.27 4.55
CA ASP A 161 16.92 -20.70 5.90
C ASP A 161 17.11 -19.51 6.86
N ALA A 162 17.63 -18.39 6.35
CA ALA A 162 17.86 -17.18 7.14
C ALA A 162 16.55 -16.58 7.69
N TYR A 163 15.41 -16.89 7.07
CA TYR A 163 14.11 -16.30 7.35
C TYR A 163 13.03 -17.33 7.78
N GLN A 164 13.44 -18.52 8.23
CA GLN A 164 12.52 -19.54 8.74
C GLN A 164 11.70 -19.09 9.96
N TRP A 165 12.24 -18.14 10.74
CA TRP A 165 11.55 -17.56 11.90
C TRP A 165 10.32 -16.73 11.52
N VAL A 166 10.22 -16.26 10.26
CA VAL A 166 9.15 -15.38 9.81
C VAL A 166 7.87 -16.18 9.57
N LYS A 167 6.84 -15.88 10.37
CA LYS A 167 5.47 -16.38 10.21
C LYS A 167 4.52 -15.29 9.68
N TYR A 168 4.81 -14.05 10.04
CA TYR A 168 3.98 -12.89 9.72
C TYR A 168 4.76 -11.81 8.99
N ILE A 169 4.09 -11.12 8.09
CA ILE A 169 4.59 -9.90 7.47
C ILE A 169 3.69 -8.74 7.91
N TYR A 170 4.25 -7.67 8.46
CA TYR A 170 3.51 -6.46 8.81
C TYR A 170 4.03 -5.27 8.02
N ILE A 171 3.20 -4.68 7.17
CA ILE A 171 3.59 -3.53 6.35
C ILE A 171 2.75 -2.32 6.78
N ASP A 172 3.39 -1.28 7.27
CA ASP A 172 2.76 -0.04 7.70
C ASP A 172 3.20 1.13 6.85
N ASP A 173 2.24 1.76 6.16
CA ASP A 173 2.44 2.92 5.28
C ASP A 173 3.71 2.78 4.41
N PRO A 174 3.77 1.76 3.53
CA PRO A 174 4.97 1.50 2.74
C PRO A 174 5.27 2.59 1.72
N ILE A 175 4.34 3.53 1.55
CA ILE A 175 4.42 4.59 0.55
C ILE A 175 4.32 5.93 1.26
N SER A 176 5.43 6.66 1.23
CA SER A 176 5.53 8.05 1.66
C SER A 176 6.06 8.89 0.50
N SER A 177 5.33 9.92 0.09
CA SER A 177 5.82 10.91 -0.88
C SER A 177 6.22 10.34 -2.25
N LEU A 178 5.46 9.36 -2.75
CA LEU A 178 5.59 8.85 -4.12
C LEU A 178 4.55 9.49 -5.03
N ASP A 179 4.88 9.65 -6.31
CA ASP A 179 3.89 9.95 -7.33
C ASP A 179 2.97 8.73 -7.59
N ASP A 180 1.79 8.99 -8.15
CA ASP A 180 0.77 7.95 -8.34
C ASP A 180 1.24 6.76 -9.19
N ASN A 181 2.14 6.98 -10.16
CA ASN A 181 2.67 5.90 -11.00
C ASN A 181 3.46 4.92 -10.14
N ASN A 182 4.37 5.45 -9.33
CA ASN A 182 5.14 4.67 -8.39
C ASN A 182 4.26 4.02 -7.32
N VAL A 183 3.24 4.73 -6.82
CA VAL A 183 2.25 4.16 -5.87
C VAL A 183 1.61 2.90 -6.45
N ILE A 184 1.15 2.96 -7.70
CA ILE A 184 0.43 1.85 -8.31
C ILE A 184 1.35 0.68 -8.61
N ALA A 185 2.53 0.95 -9.17
CA ALA A 185 3.48 -0.10 -9.53
C ALA A 185 3.94 -0.87 -8.28
N VAL A 186 4.32 -0.15 -7.22
CA VAL A 186 4.69 -0.74 -5.91
C VAL A 186 3.55 -1.54 -5.31
N ALA A 187 2.33 -0.97 -5.24
CA ALA A 187 1.17 -1.66 -4.66
C ALA A 187 0.90 -2.99 -5.36
N SER A 188 1.01 -3.01 -6.68
CA SER A 188 0.71 -4.21 -7.46
C SER A 188 1.79 -5.28 -7.30
N ASP A 189 3.07 -4.91 -7.29
CA ASP A 189 4.15 -5.87 -7.07
C ASP A 189 4.15 -6.42 -5.65
N LEU A 190 3.90 -5.58 -4.65
CA LEU A 190 3.71 -6.03 -3.29
C LEU A 190 2.54 -7.03 -3.19
N ALA A 191 1.41 -6.74 -3.86
CA ALA A 191 0.28 -7.67 -3.88
C ALA A 191 0.62 -9.01 -4.56
N LYS A 192 1.44 -9.01 -5.62
CA LYS A 192 1.93 -10.25 -6.26
C LYS A 192 2.75 -11.09 -5.28
N ILE A 193 3.69 -10.48 -4.57
CA ILE A 193 4.51 -11.15 -3.55
C ILE A 193 3.61 -11.76 -2.48
N LEU A 194 2.68 -10.97 -1.94
CA LEU A 194 1.77 -11.44 -0.89
C LEU A 194 0.88 -12.60 -1.35
N ARG A 195 0.36 -12.56 -2.60
CA ARG A 195 -0.41 -13.67 -3.17
C ARG A 195 0.42 -14.94 -3.30
N LYS A 196 1.65 -14.84 -3.82
CA LYS A 196 2.60 -15.97 -3.89
C LYS A 196 2.82 -16.57 -2.49
N GLY A 197 2.99 -15.74 -1.47
CA GLY A 197 3.12 -16.17 -0.08
C GLY A 197 1.87 -16.87 0.47
N ALA A 198 0.69 -16.38 0.13
CA ALA A 198 -0.58 -16.98 0.53
C ALA A 198 -0.85 -18.31 -0.18
N GLU A 199 -0.51 -18.43 -1.47
CA GLU A 199 -0.62 -19.65 -2.28
C GLU A 199 0.29 -20.77 -1.77
N LYS A 200 1.53 -20.42 -1.37
CA LYS A 200 2.47 -21.37 -0.72
C LYS A 200 2.15 -21.66 0.75
N GLU A 201 1.10 -21.04 1.29
CA GLU A 201 0.76 -21.04 2.72
C GLU A 201 1.93 -20.68 3.67
N ARG A 202 2.89 -19.89 3.19
CA ARG A 202 4.15 -19.64 3.90
C ARG A 202 4.05 -18.53 4.95
N VAL A 203 3.23 -17.51 4.68
CA VAL A 203 3.07 -16.32 5.53
C VAL A 203 1.64 -15.79 5.52
N ASN A 204 1.27 -15.13 6.62
CA ASN A 204 0.09 -14.28 6.73
C ASN A 204 0.55 -12.82 6.86
N ALA A 205 -0.24 -11.86 6.38
CA ALA A 205 0.17 -10.45 6.39
C ALA A 205 -0.86 -9.48 6.95
N VAL A 206 -0.37 -8.42 7.58
CA VAL A 206 -1.12 -7.23 7.96
C VAL A 206 -0.59 -6.06 7.14
N ILE A 207 -1.47 -5.34 6.45
CA ILE A 207 -1.14 -4.15 5.68
C ILE A 207 -1.94 -3.00 6.25
N SER A 208 -1.28 -1.99 6.79
CA SER A 208 -1.90 -0.77 7.27
C SER A 208 -1.52 0.43 6.42
N SER A 209 -2.48 1.25 6.03
CA SER A 209 -2.16 2.50 5.34
C SER A 209 -3.19 3.61 5.53
N HIS A 210 -2.73 4.86 5.42
CA HIS A 210 -3.58 6.04 5.22
C HIS A 210 -3.74 6.43 3.74
N HIS A 211 -2.88 5.93 2.85
CA HIS A 211 -2.86 6.32 1.44
C HIS A 211 -4.00 5.64 0.68
N THR A 212 -4.97 6.42 0.22
CA THR A 212 -6.22 5.93 -0.37
C THR A 212 -5.98 5.10 -1.64
N LEU A 213 -5.25 5.63 -2.64
CA LEU A 213 -4.93 4.90 -3.87
C LEU A 213 -4.22 3.57 -3.62
N PHE A 214 -3.14 3.57 -2.83
CA PHE A 214 -2.43 2.35 -2.43
C PHE A 214 -3.37 1.33 -1.78
N PHE A 215 -4.14 1.75 -0.78
CA PHE A 215 -5.05 0.86 -0.07
C PHE A 215 -6.13 0.27 -0.98
N ASN A 216 -6.62 1.04 -1.95
CA ASN A 216 -7.57 0.58 -2.97
C ASN A 216 -7.00 -0.56 -3.80
N ILE A 217 -5.78 -0.39 -4.28
CA ILE A 217 -5.12 -1.36 -5.15
C ILE A 217 -4.90 -2.65 -4.37
N ILE A 218 -4.35 -2.57 -3.15
CA ILE A 218 -4.17 -3.74 -2.29
C ILE A 218 -5.49 -4.47 -2.02
N CYS A 219 -6.57 -3.73 -1.71
CA CYS A 219 -7.89 -4.33 -1.52
C CYS A 219 -8.37 -5.07 -2.77
N ASN A 220 -8.22 -4.47 -3.95
CA ASN A 220 -8.67 -5.04 -5.21
C ASN A 220 -7.83 -6.24 -5.64
N GLU A 221 -6.51 -6.16 -5.45
CA GLU A 221 -5.54 -7.19 -5.84
C GLU A 221 -5.58 -8.43 -4.93
N LEU A 222 -5.96 -8.27 -3.66
CA LEU A 222 -6.02 -9.36 -2.67
C LEU A 222 -7.46 -9.87 -2.41
N LYS A 223 -8.47 -9.34 -3.11
CA LYS A 223 -9.89 -9.65 -2.88
C LYS A 223 -10.26 -11.14 -2.98
N LYS A 224 -9.49 -11.91 -3.76
CA LYS A 224 -9.74 -13.35 -3.96
C LYS A 224 -9.18 -14.22 -2.83
N ASN A 225 -8.26 -13.69 -2.03
CA ASN A 225 -7.68 -14.40 -0.90
C ASN A 225 -8.56 -14.23 0.35
N ARG A 226 -8.42 -15.12 1.35
CA ARG A 226 -9.09 -14.96 2.64
C ARG A 226 -8.55 -13.70 3.33
N HIS A 227 -9.37 -12.67 3.45
CA HIS A 227 -8.94 -11.39 4.03
C HIS A 227 -10.01 -10.77 4.91
N LYS A 228 -9.58 -9.95 5.86
CA LYS A 228 -10.44 -9.00 6.56
C LYS A 228 -10.01 -7.57 6.29
N LYS A 229 -10.99 -6.68 6.16
CA LYS A 229 -10.77 -5.23 6.05
C LYS A 229 -11.26 -4.56 7.31
N TYR A 230 -10.40 -3.72 7.86
CA TYR A 230 -10.67 -2.96 9.06
C TYR A 230 -10.47 -1.48 8.81
N PHE A 231 -11.29 -0.68 9.49
CA PHE A 231 -11.01 0.71 9.70
C PHE A 231 -10.60 0.95 11.15
N LEU A 232 -9.46 1.60 11.34
CA LEU A 232 -8.97 1.94 12.67
C LEU A 232 -9.09 3.43 12.92
N GLN A 233 -9.74 3.75 14.04
CA GLN A 233 -9.75 5.10 14.59
C GLN A 233 -9.17 5.09 16.00
N TYR A 234 -8.58 6.21 16.38
CA TYR A 234 -8.19 6.48 17.75
C TYR A 234 -8.88 7.77 18.20
N SER A 235 -9.76 7.66 19.21
CA SER A 235 -10.45 8.80 19.80
C SER A 235 -10.77 8.52 21.25
N ASN A 236 -10.81 9.55 22.10
CA ASN A 236 -11.13 9.44 23.53
C ASN A 236 -10.31 8.36 24.26
N ASN A 237 -9.01 8.25 23.95
CA ASN A 237 -8.10 7.22 24.48
C ASN A 237 -8.54 5.78 24.24
N GLN A 238 -9.30 5.54 23.17
CA GLN A 238 -9.75 4.22 22.76
C GLN A 238 -9.48 4.01 21.27
N TYR A 239 -9.05 2.80 20.93
CA TYR A 239 -9.01 2.31 19.57
C TYR A 239 -10.38 1.75 19.20
N LEU A 240 -10.95 2.25 18.11
CA LEU A 240 -12.14 1.68 17.49
C LEU A 240 -11.70 0.93 16.23
N LEU A 241 -11.88 -0.38 16.24
CA LEU A 241 -11.65 -1.25 15.10
C LEU A 241 -13.00 -1.64 14.51
N GLN A 242 -13.31 -1.14 13.33
CA GLN A 242 -14.58 -1.36 12.65
C GLN A 242 -14.39 -2.40 11.54
N ASP A 243 -15.08 -3.53 11.66
CA ASP A 243 -15.11 -4.59 10.64
C ASP A 243 -15.85 -4.08 9.41
N THR A 244 -15.17 -4.09 8.27
CA THR A 244 -15.74 -3.67 7.01
C THR A 244 -15.78 -4.89 6.10
N ALA A 245 -16.97 -5.45 5.89
CA ALA A 245 -17.14 -6.58 4.97
C ALA A 245 -16.63 -6.23 3.55
N GLU A 246 -16.71 -4.95 3.19
CA GLU A 246 -16.63 -4.48 1.83
C GLU A 246 -15.52 -3.41 1.68
N THR A 247 -15.59 -2.32 2.44
CA THR A 247 -14.58 -1.24 2.57
C THR A 247 -15.11 -0.20 3.58
N PRO A 248 -14.27 0.58 4.29
CA PRO A 248 -14.76 1.59 5.23
C PRO A 248 -15.58 2.70 4.53
N PHE A 249 -16.70 3.12 5.10
CA PHE A 249 -17.50 4.24 4.57
C PHE A 249 -16.65 5.52 4.41
N LEU A 250 -15.78 5.79 5.40
CA LEU A 250 -14.85 6.92 5.41
C LEU A 250 -13.78 6.85 4.31
N TYR A 251 -13.46 5.64 3.84
CA TYR A 251 -12.56 5.41 2.72
C TYR A 251 -13.23 5.74 1.36
N HIS A 252 -14.52 5.48 1.20
CA HIS A 252 -15.22 5.92 -0.03
C HIS A 252 -15.34 7.43 -0.13
N ILE A 253 -15.51 8.10 1.00
CA ILE A 253 -15.47 9.56 1.05
C ILE A 253 -14.08 10.10 0.71
N SER A 254 -12.99 9.48 1.21
CA SER A 254 -11.64 9.91 0.82
C SER A 254 -11.36 9.70 -0.66
N ILE A 255 -11.80 8.58 -1.25
CA ILE A 255 -11.74 8.38 -2.71
C ILE A 255 -12.52 9.47 -3.44
N LEU A 256 -13.74 9.78 -2.99
CA LEU A 256 -14.59 10.77 -3.67
C LEU A 256 -13.93 12.16 -3.64
N ASN A 257 -13.34 12.54 -2.51
CA ASN A 257 -12.60 13.80 -2.40
C ASN A 257 -11.37 13.82 -3.33
N GLU A 258 -10.58 12.74 -3.37
CA GLU A 258 -9.43 12.61 -4.25
C GLU A 258 -9.82 12.74 -5.74
N ILE A 259 -10.91 12.08 -6.14
CA ILE A 259 -11.46 12.20 -7.50
C ILE A 259 -11.92 13.64 -7.80
N LYS A 260 -12.62 14.28 -6.86
CA LYS A 260 -13.08 15.68 -7.02
C LYS A 260 -11.90 16.63 -7.23
N GLU A 261 -10.83 16.47 -6.46
CA GLU A 261 -9.61 17.26 -6.60
C GLU A 261 -8.90 17.00 -7.95
N ALA A 262 -8.84 15.75 -8.39
CA ALA A 262 -8.32 15.39 -9.71
C ALA A 262 -9.12 16.02 -10.86
N VAL A 263 -10.45 16.05 -10.74
CA VAL A 263 -11.33 16.73 -11.72
C VAL A 263 -11.11 18.24 -11.70
N ALA A 264 -11.05 18.86 -10.52
CA ALA A 264 -10.87 20.30 -10.35
C ALA A 264 -9.50 20.78 -10.86
N SER A 265 -8.44 19.99 -10.65
CA SER A 265 -7.09 20.28 -11.14
C SER A 265 -6.87 19.90 -12.61
N GLY A 266 -7.79 19.14 -13.22
CA GLY A 266 -7.68 18.63 -14.58
C GLY A 266 -6.71 17.46 -14.76
N LYS A 267 -6.05 17.00 -13.68
CA LYS A 267 -5.07 15.92 -13.66
C LYS A 267 -5.76 14.56 -13.53
N LEU A 268 -6.40 14.12 -14.60
CA LEU A 268 -7.12 12.84 -14.65
C LEU A 268 -6.29 11.76 -15.34
N TYR A 269 -5.94 10.71 -14.60
CA TYR A 269 -5.31 9.48 -15.07
C TYR A 269 -6.28 8.30 -15.13
N THR A 270 -6.02 7.34 -16.02
CA THR A 270 -6.81 6.10 -16.22
C THR A 270 -7.22 5.40 -14.92
N TYR A 271 -6.36 5.36 -13.89
CA TYR A 271 -6.68 4.71 -12.62
C TYR A 271 -7.86 5.36 -11.88
N HIS A 272 -8.18 6.64 -12.13
CA HIS A 272 -9.35 7.27 -11.52
C HIS A 272 -10.65 6.57 -11.92
N PHE A 273 -10.74 5.94 -13.10
CA PHE A 273 -11.91 5.12 -13.45
C PHE A 273 -12.07 3.91 -12.53
N ASN A 274 -10.97 3.31 -12.05
CA ASN A 274 -11.03 2.25 -11.04
C ASN A 274 -11.56 2.78 -9.71
N MET A 275 -11.09 3.95 -9.31
CA MET A 275 -11.53 4.61 -8.07
C MET A 275 -13.02 4.96 -8.12
N LEU A 276 -13.46 5.60 -9.21
CA LEU A 276 -14.86 5.97 -9.43
C LEU A 276 -15.75 4.73 -9.47
N ARG A 277 -15.34 3.68 -10.21
CA ARG A 277 -16.06 2.41 -10.25
C ARG A 277 -16.22 1.80 -8.85
N SER A 278 -15.18 1.82 -8.03
CA SER A 278 -15.26 1.32 -6.65
C SER A 278 -16.34 2.04 -5.85
N ILE A 279 -16.49 3.36 -6.01
CA ILE A 279 -17.57 4.13 -5.38
C ILE A 279 -18.94 3.74 -5.94
N LEU A 280 -19.07 3.63 -7.27
CA LEU A 280 -20.34 3.29 -7.92
C LEU A 280 -20.84 1.91 -7.52
N GLU A 281 -19.97 0.90 -7.51
CA GLU A 281 -20.30 -0.47 -7.08
C GLU A 281 -20.83 -0.49 -5.64
N LYS A 282 -20.22 0.29 -4.75
CA LYS A 282 -20.63 0.35 -3.34
C LYS A 282 -21.93 1.09 -3.14
N THR A 283 -22.13 2.15 -3.91
CA THR A 283 -23.39 2.89 -3.91
C THR A 283 -24.51 1.98 -4.43
N ALA A 284 -24.27 1.20 -5.48
CA ALA A 284 -25.22 0.23 -5.99
C ALA A 284 -25.60 -0.81 -4.93
N ILE A 285 -24.62 -1.40 -4.25
CA ILE A 285 -24.87 -2.35 -3.16
C ILE A 285 -25.69 -1.70 -2.03
N PHE A 286 -25.37 -0.45 -1.65
CA PHE A 286 -26.07 0.27 -0.59
C PHE A 286 -27.54 0.53 -0.92
N PHE A 287 -27.84 0.88 -2.16
CA PHE A 287 -29.22 1.12 -2.63
C PHE A 287 -29.94 -0.14 -3.13
N GLY A 288 -29.29 -1.31 -3.06
CA GLY A 288 -29.89 -2.59 -3.45
C GLY A 288 -29.99 -2.80 -4.96
N TYR A 289 -29.14 -2.15 -5.75
CA TYR A 289 -29.05 -2.36 -7.19
C TYR A 289 -28.22 -3.60 -7.54
N ASN A 290 -28.53 -4.22 -8.68
CA ASN A 290 -27.83 -5.39 -9.17
C ASN A 290 -26.48 -5.05 -9.83
N ASP A 291 -26.33 -3.82 -10.35
CA ASP A 291 -25.13 -3.37 -11.05
C ASP A 291 -24.79 -1.90 -10.74
N PHE A 292 -23.52 -1.54 -10.88
CA PHE A 292 -23.04 -0.17 -10.70
C PHE A 292 -23.63 0.80 -11.73
N SER A 293 -24.01 0.32 -12.92
CA SER A 293 -24.60 1.11 -14.00
C SER A 293 -25.89 1.81 -13.57
N SER A 294 -26.63 1.21 -12.63
CA SER A 294 -27.83 1.81 -12.02
C SER A 294 -27.53 3.12 -11.26
N CYS A 295 -26.27 3.35 -10.87
CA CYS A 295 -25.85 4.60 -10.24
C CYS A 295 -25.69 5.76 -11.23
N ILE A 296 -25.63 5.49 -12.53
CA ILE A 296 -25.39 6.49 -13.59
C ILE A 296 -26.58 6.60 -14.57
N ASP A 297 -27.74 6.11 -14.14
CA ASP A 297 -28.99 6.12 -14.88
C ASP A 297 -29.40 7.54 -15.32
N GLY A 298 -29.75 7.69 -16.61
CA GLY A 298 -29.97 8.97 -17.30
C GLY A 298 -28.79 9.46 -18.16
N LEU A 299 -27.64 8.78 -18.13
CA LEU A 299 -26.61 8.87 -19.17
C LEU A 299 -26.85 7.76 -20.21
N ASP A 300 -26.14 7.80 -21.35
CA ASP A 300 -26.08 6.63 -22.25
C ASP A 300 -25.38 5.49 -21.50
N GLU A 301 -26.19 4.66 -20.84
CA GLU A 301 -25.73 3.58 -19.97
C GLU A 301 -24.80 2.63 -20.73
N SER A 302 -25.06 2.42 -22.03
CA SER A 302 -24.24 1.57 -22.88
C SER A 302 -22.85 2.14 -23.11
N LEU A 303 -22.73 3.47 -23.35
CA LEU A 303 -21.44 4.13 -23.57
C LEU A 303 -20.66 4.27 -22.25
N HIS A 304 -21.31 4.76 -21.20
CA HIS A 304 -20.66 5.13 -19.94
C HIS A 304 -20.31 3.91 -19.10
N ALA A 305 -21.19 2.89 -19.03
CA ALA A 305 -20.88 1.64 -18.34
C ALA A 305 -19.82 0.84 -19.13
N ARG A 306 -19.83 0.89 -20.46
CA ARG A 306 -18.78 0.26 -21.28
C ARG A 306 -17.43 0.94 -21.08
N ALA A 307 -17.38 2.27 -21.01
CA ALA A 307 -16.14 2.98 -20.74
C ALA A 307 -15.63 2.72 -19.32
N LEU A 308 -16.50 2.73 -18.30
CA LEU A 308 -16.13 2.29 -16.96
C LEU A 308 -15.56 0.87 -17.02
N ASN A 309 -16.24 -0.08 -17.66
CA ASN A 309 -15.74 -1.44 -17.82
C ASN A 309 -14.38 -1.51 -18.54
N LEU A 310 -14.21 -0.83 -19.66
CA LEU A 310 -12.98 -0.86 -20.45
C LEU A 310 -11.80 -0.18 -19.74
N LEU A 311 -12.04 0.94 -19.07
CA LEU A 311 -11.00 1.75 -18.44
C LEU A 311 -10.72 1.36 -16.99
N SER A 312 -11.59 0.53 -16.39
CA SER A 312 -11.35 -0.09 -15.06
C SER A 312 -10.98 -1.58 -15.10
N HIS A 313 -11.23 -2.28 -16.20
CA HIS A 313 -10.80 -3.69 -16.39
C HIS A 313 -9.85 -3.89 -17.56
N GLY A 314 -9.48 -2.81 -18.26
CA GLY A 314 -8.49 -2.87 -19.31
C GLY A 314 -7.19 -3.45 -18.76
N LYS A 315 -6.68 -4.50 -19.43
CA LYS A 315 -5.28 -4.95 -19.28
C LYS A 315 -4.27 -3.83 -19.58
N TYR A 316 -4.73 -2.69 -20.08
CA TYR A 316 -4.00 -1.44 -20.17
C TYR A 316 -4.06 -0.71 -18.81
N SER A 317 -2.91 -0.48 -18.19
CA SER A 317 -2.69 0.70 -17.33
C SER A 317 -3.25 0.65 -15.88
N ILE A 318 -3.15 -0.47 -15.16
CA ILE A 318 -2.88 -0.34 -13.71
C ILE A 318 -1.42 0.09 -13.56
N TYR A 319 -0.50 -0.66 -14.17
CA TYR A 319 0.96 -0.53 -13.98
C TYR A 319 1.63 0.70 -14.65
N GLU A 320 0.94 1.43 -15.52
CA GLU A 320 1.43 2.66 -16.15
C GLU A 320 0.27 3.66 -16.22
N PRO A 321 0.06 4.54 -15.24
CA PRO A 321 -0.99 5.53 -15.35
C PRO A 321 -0.74 6.45 -16.52
N LYS A 322 -1.73 6.51 -17.41
CA LYS A 322 -1.68 7.45 -18.54
C LYS A 322 -2.66 8.55 -18.24
N GLU A 323 -2.22 9.78 -18.44
CA GLU A 323 -3.14 10.90 -18.45
C GLU A 323 -4.23 10.61 -19.50
N MET A 324 -5.47 10.79 -19.10
CA MET A 324 -6.61 10.54 -19.96
C MET A 324 -6.58 11.53 -21.14
N VAL A 325 -6.96 11.07 -22.33
CA VAL A 325 -7.30 11.98 -23.43
C VAL A 325 -8.56 12.78 -23.09
N GLU A 326 -8.75 13.94 -23.73
CA GLU A 326 -9.87 14.84 -23.41
C GLU A 326 -11.25 14.20 -23.51
N ASP A 327 -11.46 13.28 -24.46
CA ASP A 327 -12.72 12.52 -24.57
C ASP A 327 -12.98 11.67 -23.32
N ASN A 328 -11.95 10.99 -22.81
CA ASN A 328 -12.03 10.20 -21.59
C ASN A 328 -12.23 11.09 -20.36
N LYS A 329 -11.56 12.26 -20.29
CA LYS A 329 -11.76 13.22 -19.20
C LYS A 329 -13.20 13.75 -19.20
N LYS A 330 -13.75 14.08 -20.37
CA LYS A 330 -15.14 14.55 -20.52
C LYS A 330 -16.12 13.48 -20.04
N LEU A 331 -15.91 12.23 -20.47
CA LEU A 331 -16.73 11.11 -20.04
C LEU A 331 -16.66 10.89 -18.53
N PHE A 332 -15.46 10.94 -17.96
CA PHE A 332 -15.26 10.81 -16.51
C PHE A 332 -16.01 11.89 -15.72
N ARG A 333 -15.91 13.16 -16.15
CA ARG A 333 -16.62 14.29 -15.53
C ARG A 333 -18.13 14.10 -15.59
N GLN A 334 -18.68 13.69 -16.73
CA GLN A 334 -20.12 13.43 -16.88
C GLN A 334 -20.62 12.34 -15.93
N ILE A 335 -19.85 11.26 -15.76
CA ILE A 335 -20.18 10.18 -14.83
C ILE A 335 -20.18 10.69 -13.39
N LEU A 336 -19.14 11.44 -13.00
CA LEU A 336 -19.02 11.97 -11.65
C LEU A 336 -20.12 12.99 -11.32
N GLU A 337 -20.34 13.97 -12.19
CA GLU A 337 -21.39 14.98 -12.03
C GLU A 337 -22.76 14.32 -11.86
N ARG A 338 -23.08 13.35 -12.72
CA ARG A 338 -24.34 12.63 -12.62
C ARG A 338 -24.48 11.87 -11.31
N PHE A 339 -23.40 11.23 -10.89
CA PHE A 339 -23.35 10.50 -9.63
C PHE A 339 -23.60 11.44 -8.43
N GLU A 340 -22.99 12.62 -8.42
CA GLU A 340 -23.12 13.62 -7.34
C GLU A 340 -24.49 14.30 -7.30
N GLU A 341 -25.09 14.55 -8.46
CA GLU A 341 -26.47 15.06 -8.56
C GLU A 341 -27.47 14.09 -7.91
N ARG A 342 -27.29 12.80 -8.17
CA ARG A 342 -28.20 11.74 -7.72
C ARG A 342 -27.96 11.37 -6.26
N TYR A 343 -26.70 11.36 -5.82
CA TYR A 343 -26.30 10.95 -4.47
C TYR A 343 -25.55 12.08 -3.77
N LYS A 344 -26.26 12.86 -2.96
CA LYS A 344 -25.69 14.00 -2.24
C LYS A 344 -24.91 13.57 -0.99
N PHE A 345 -23.63 13.26 -1.18
CA PHE A 345 -22.71 13.03 -0.05
C PHE A 345 -22.30 14.37 0.57
N ASN A 346 -22.52 14.53 1.88
CA ASN A 346 -22.00 15.68 2.61
C ASN A 346 -20.49 15.48 2.85
N THR A 347 -19.63 16.14 2.08
CA THR A 347 -18.18 16.01 2.20
C THR A 347 -17.54 16.95 3.23
N ASP A 348 -18.29 17.92 3.77
CA ASP A 348 -17.75 19.03 4.57
C ASP A 348 -17.35 18.64 6.00
N ASN A 349 -17.88 17.52 6.52
CA ASN A 349 -17.62 17.04 7.88
C ASN A 349 -16.44 16.06 7.97
N PHE A 350 -15.69 15.85 6.89
CA PHE A 350 -14.63 14.86 6.84
C PHE A 350 -13.24 15.52 6.84
N PRO A 351 -12.26 14.96 7.58
CA PRO A 351 -10.92 15.51 7.58
C PRO A 351 -10.36 15.51 6.15
N LYS A 352 -9.84 16.65 5.73
CA LYS A 352 -9.04 16.79 4.51
C LYS A 352 -7.71 16.08 4.66
#